data_AF-B7ECT5-F1
#
_entry.id   AF-B7ECT5-F1
#
_cell.length_a   1.000
_cell.length_b   1.000
_cell.length_c   1.000
_cell.angle_alpha   90.00
_cell.angle_beta   90.00
_cell.angle_gamma   90.00
#
_symmetry.space_group_name_H-M   'P 1'
#
loop_
_entity.id
_entity.type
_entity.pdbx_description
1 polymer ?
#
loop_
_entity_poly.entity_id
_entity_poly.type
_entity_poly.pdbx_seq_one_letter_code
_entity_poly.pdbx_strand_id
1 'polypeptide(L)'
;MLVLRAPGGHAKTKGTIYLSNIRMVFVASKPVGNFFAFDMPLLYVHGEKFNQPIFHCNNISGFVEPVVPENQNRALYSTHTFKILFKEGGCGTFVPLFLNLVASVRRYNQFEAQSAASMAPRVDPLQAVQTPVDDMMRHAYVDPNDPTKIFLQQPAPESQLRRRNYHGRADNAY
;
A
#
# COMPACT_ATOMS: atom_id res chain seq x y z
N MET A 1 17.77 4.23 25.07
CA MET A 1 17.15 5.59 25.12
C MET A 1 16.84 6.02 23.70
N LEU A 2 15.65 6.55 23.46
CA LEU A 2 15.23 7.10 22.17
C LEU A 2 15.21 8.62 22.23
N VAL A 3 15.73 9.25 21.16
CA VAL A 3 15.47 10.65 20.81
C VAL A 3 14.70 10.62 19.49
N LEU A 4 13.48 11.14 19.49
CA LEU A 4 12.60 11.23 18.34
C LEU A 4 12.30 12.71 18.05
N ARG A 5 12.32 13.09 16.78
CA ARG A 5 11.87 14.40 16.32
C ARG A 5 10.87 14.21 15.17
N ALA A 6 9.74 14.87 15.31
CA ALA A 6 8.62 14.86 14.39
C ALA A 6 8.19 16.30 14.10
N PRO A 7 7.48 16.57 13.00
CA PRO A 7 6.70 17.79 12.87
C PRO A 7 5.77 17.94 14.08
N GLY A 8 5.88 19.05 14.80
CA GLY A 8 5.05 19.32 15.98
C GLY A 8 5.59 18.81 17.32
N GLY A 9 6.74 18.14 17.38
CA GLY A 9 7.29 17.74 18.68
C GLY A 9 8.62 17.00 18.69
N HIS A 10 9.20 16.93 19.89
CA HIS A 10 10.38 16.12 20.16
C HIS A 10 10.14 15.28 21.42
N ALA A 11 10.59 14.03 21.39
CA ALA A 11 10.54 13.14 22.54
C ALA A 11 11.94 12.61 22.85
N LYS A 12 12.30 12.60 24.14
CA LYS A 12 13.55 12.02 24.62
C LYS A 12 13.28 11.22 25.88
N THR A 13 13.34 9.90 25.79
CA THR A 13 13.02 9.04 26.94
C THR A 13 13.79 7.72 26.95
N LYS A 14 13.87 7.10 28.12
CA LYS A 14 14.40 5.76 28.32
C LYS A 14 13.30 4.73 28.07
N GLY A 15 13.68 3.55 27.62
CA GLY A 15 12.74 2.53 27.16
C GLY A 15 13.44 1.34 26.54
N THR A 16 12.65 0.33 26.24
CA THR A 16 13.07 -0.90 25.57
C THR A 16 12.75 -0.80 24.09
N ILE A 17 13.63 -1.35 23.26
CA ILE A 17 13.40 -1.44 21.83
C ILE A 17 13.27 -2.90 21.43
N TYR A 18 12.18 -3.20 20.74
CA TYR A 18 11.89 -4.52 20.19
C TYR A 18 12.16 -4.49 18.69
N LEU A 19 12.83 -5.51 18.19
CA LEU A 19 13.14 -5.67 16.78
C LEU A 19 12.50 -6.96 16.28
N SER A 20 11.71 -6.85 15.22
CA SER A 20 11.13 -7.97 14.48
C SER A 20 11.63 -7.94 13.04
N ASN A 21 11.22 -8.91 12.24
CA ASN A 21 11.52 -8.95 10.81
C ASN A 21 10.84 -7.84 9.98
N ILE A 22 9.77 -7.22 10.49
CA ILE A 22 9.00 -6.22 9.74
C ILE A 22 9.11 -4.80 10.31
N ARG A 23 9.39 -4.68 11.62
CA ARG A 23 9.39 -3.39 12.32
C ARG A 23 10.24 -3.38 13.58
N MET A 24 10.57 -2.18 14.00
CA MET A 24 11.14 -1.87 15.29
C MET A 24 10.14 -1.08 16.12
N VAL A 25 9.95 -1.44 17.39
CA VAL A 25 9.01 -0.77 18.30
C VAL A 25 9.77 -0.31 19.53
N PHE A 26 9.75 0.99 19.80
CA PHE A 26 10.24 1.53 21.06
C PHE A 26 9.11 1.67 22.06
N VAL A 27 9.29 1.19 23.28
CA VAL A 27 8.34 1.34 24.39
C VAL A 27 9.01 2.13 25.51
N ALA A 28 8.43 3.27 25.88
CA ALA A 28 8.96 4.12 26.93
C ALA A 28 8.78 3.42 28.29
N SER A 29 9.84 3.40 29.12
CA SER A 29 9.74 2.84 30.49
C SER A 29 8.83 3.67 31.38
N LYS A 30 8.73 4.98 31.09
CA LYS A 30 7.80 5.92 31.68
C LYS A 30 7.26 6.81 30.57
N PRO A 31 5.93 6.97 30.44
CA PRO A 31 5.35 7.85 29.43
C PRO A 31 5.84 9.29 29.58
N VAL A 32 6.01 10.00 28.46
CA VAL A 32 6.35 11.43 28.44
C VAL A 32 5.19 12.19 27.79
N GLY A 33 4.33 12.80 28.60
CA GLY A 33 3.04 13.29 28.13
C GLY A 33 2.22 12.14 27.54
N ASN A 34 1.75 12.31 26.30
CA ASN A 34 1.01 11.27 25.55
C ASN A 34 1.93 10.31 24.76
N PHE A 35 3.25 10.37 24.97
CA PHE A 35 4.19 9.49 24.29
C PHE A 35 4.45 8.23 25.12
N PHE A 36 3.92 7.09 24.67
CA PHE A 36 4.06 5.78 25.31
C PHE A 36 4.99 4.85 24.54
N ALA A 37 4.85 4.83 23.23
CA ALA A 37 5.61 3.96 22.33
C ALA A 37 5.72 4.62 20.95
N PHE A 38 6.62 4.10 20.12
CA PHE A 38 6.81 4.51 18.74
C PHE A 38 7.11 3.32 17.84
N ASP A 39 6.30 3.15 16.81
CA ASP A 39 6.40 2.08 15.81
C ASP A 39 7.20 2.58 14.59
N MET A 40 8.17 1.79 14.15
CA MET A 40 9.05 2.10 13.01
C MET A 40 9.11 0.89 12.08
N PRO A 41 8.25 0.83 11.05
CA PRO A 41 8.30 -0.25 10.06
C PRO A 41 9.63 -0.20 9.30
N LEU A 42 10.32 -1.34 9.21
CA LEU A 42 11.68 -1.39 8.65
C LEU A 42 11.72 -0.98 7.18
N LEU A 43 10.62 -1.18 6.45
CA LEU A 43 10.47 -0.77 5.06
C LEU A 43 10.59 0.75 4.87
N TYR A 44 10.15 1.53 5.86
CA TYR A 44 10.13 2.99 5.81
C TYR A 44 11.31 3.65 6.54
N VAL A 45 12.11 2.86 7.24
CA VAL A 45 13.35 3.31 7.87
C VAL A 45 14.43 3.46 6.79
N HIS A 46 15.21 4.55 6.85
CA HIS A 46 16.33 4.82 5.94
C HIS A 46 17.38 5.77 6.50
N GLY A 47 18.52 5.88 5.81
CA GLY A 47 19.64 6.73 6.21
C GLY A 47 20.27 6.28 7.54
N GLU A 48 20.34 4.97 7.76
CA GLU A 48 20.89 4.38 8.98
C GLU A 48 22.37 4.77 9.14
N LYS A 49 22.71 5.35 10.28
CA LYS A 49 24.09 5.71 10.63
C LYS A 49 24.42 5.21 12.02
N PHE A 50 25.42 4.34 12.12
CA PHE A 50 25.99 3.89 13.38
C PHE A 50 27.19 4.77 13.77
N ASN A 51 27.22 5.24 15.02
CA ASN A 51 28.29 6.08 15.55
C ASN A 51 28.89 5.42 16.81
N GLN A 52 30.22 5.27 16.82
CA GLN A 52 31.01 4.70 17.92
C GLN A 52 31.97 5.76 18.47
N PRO A 53 31.50 6.69 19.30
CA PRO A 53 32.36 7.69 19.88
C PRO A 53 33.27 7.07 20.96
N ILE A 54 34.51 7.54 21.08
CA ILE A 54 35.50 7.04 22.06
C ILE A 54 35.05 7.34 23.50
N PHE A 55 34.53 8.54 23.70
CA PHE A 55 33.86 8.98 24.92
C PHE A 55 32.38 9.14 24.55
N HIS A 56 31.44 8.67 25.37
CA HIS A 56 29.98 8.54 25.11
C HIS A 56 29.52 7.14 24.64
N CYS A 57 28.20 6.91 24.65
CA CYS A 57 27.60 5.64 24.26
C CYS A 57 27.46 5.54 22.73
N ASN A 58 27.59 4.31 22.23
CA ASN A 58 27.24 3.96 20.86
C ASN A 58 25.78 4.35 20.57
N ASN A 59 25.53 4.79 19.35
CA ASN A 59 24.19 5.15 18.91
C ASN A 59 23.97 4.84 17.43
N ILE A 60 22.72 4.57 17.09
CA ILE A 60 22.25 4.49 15.70
C ILE A 60 21.22 5.59 15.48
N SER A 61 21.31 6.27 14.35
CA SER A 61 20.35 7.28 13.91
C SER A 61 19.85 6.99 12.52
N GLY A 62 18.67 7.52 12.20
CA GLY A 62 18.11 7.42 10.87
C GLY A 62 16.81 8.21 10.75
N PHE A 63 16.14 7.95 9.66
CA PHE A 63 14.88 8.55 9.25
C PHE A 63 13.81 7.48 9.15
N VAL A 64 12.56 7.83 9.40
CA VAL A 64 11.42 6.95 9.14
C VAL A 64 10.29 7.73 8.48
N GLU A 65 9.86 7.24 7.33
CA GLU A 65 8.70 7.79 6.64
C GLU A 65 7.41 7.41 7.36
N PRO A 66 6.46 8.34 7.53
CA PRO A 66 5.16 8.04 8.10
C PRO A 66 4.35 7.13 7.17
N VAL A 67 3.59 6.21 7.78
CA VAL A 67 2.61 5.39 7.06
C VAL A 67 1.37 6.24 6.82
N VAL A 68 1.19 6.70 5.58
CA VAL A 68 0.09 7.58 5.20
C VAL A 68 -1.08 6.73 4.68
N PRO A 69 -2.29 6.88 5.23
CA PRO A 69 -3.50 6.25 4.69
C PRO A 69 -3.76 6.65 3.24
N GLU A 70 -4.34 5.75 2.44
CA GLU A 70 -4.59 5.97 0.99
C GLU A 70 -5.48 7.19 0.71
N ASN A 71 -6.35 7.57 1.64
CA ASN A 71 -7.25 8.71 1.52
C ASN A 71 -6.61 10.05 1.88
N GLN A 72 -5.30 10.10 2.16
CA GLN A 72 -4.61 11.30 2.63
C GLN A 72 -3.38 11.64 1.80
N ASN A 73 -3.11 12.94 1.69
CA ASN A 73 -1.96 13.43 0.93
C ASN A 73 -0.67 13.25 1.74
N ARG A 74 0.31 12.53 1.16
CA ARG A 74 1.63 12.32 1.75
C ARG A 74 2.38 13.62 2.08
N ALA A 75 2.16 14.69 1.31
CA ALA A 75 2.82 15.98 1.52
C ALA A 75 2.46 16.63 2.87
N LEU A 76 1.37 16.20 3.52
CA LEU A 76 0.97 16.68 4.84
C LEU A 76 1.78 16.04 5.98
N TYR A 77 2.57 15.01 5.67
CA TYR A 77 3.35 14.27 6.63
C TYR A 77 4.83 14.44 6.32
N SER A 78 5.63 14.72 7.35
CA SER A 78 7.08 14.81 7.17
C SER A 78 7.79 13.63 7.81
N THR A 79 8.95 13.33 7.25
CA THR A 79 9.89 12.33 7.74
C THR A 79 10.25 12.58 9.21
N HIS A 80 10.23 11.52 10.01
CA HIS A 80 10.65 11.57 11.40
C HIS A 80 12.14 11.25 11.50
N THR A 81 12.85 11.88 12.41
CA THR A 81 14.22 11.51 12.75
C THR A 81 14.28 10.79 14.08
N PHE A 82 14.99 9.66 14.11
CA PHE A 82 15.23 8.92 15.34
C PHE A 82 16.72 8.79 15.63
N LYS A 83 17.05 8.71 16.92
CA LYS A 83 18.37 8.33 17.42
C LYS A 83 18.22 7.44 18.64
N ILE A 84 18.75 6.22 18.55
CA ILE A 84 18.76 5.23 19.61
C ILE A 84 20.14 5.26 20.26
N LEU A 85 20.20 5.56 21.54
CA LEU A 85 21.41 5.53 22.35
C LEU A 85 21.43 4.26 23.20
N PHE A 86 22.48 3.46 23.02
CA PHE A 86 22.72 2.20 23.73
C PHE A 86 23.43 2.47 25.05
N LYS A 87 22.69 3.00 26.03
CA LYS A 87 23.24 3.38 27.35
C LYS A 87 23.63 2.19 28.23
N GLU A 88 23.01 1.03 27.98
CA GLU A 88 23.15 -0.19 28.79
C GLU A 88 23.81 -1.33 27.97
N GLY A 89 24.51 -0.99 26.87
CA GLY A 89 25.11 -1.97 25.97
C GLY A 89 24.14 -2.54 24.93
N GLY A 90 24.40 -3.76 24.46
CA GLY A 90 23.56 -4.49 23.48
C GLY A 90 23.75 -4.09 22.01
N CYS A 91 24.49 -3.01 21.72
CA CYS A 91 24.70 -2.55 20.34
C CYS A 91 25.41 -3.57 19.45
N GLY A 92 26.33 -4.38 20.01
CA GLY A 92 27.07 -5.39 19.26
C GLY A 92 26.20 -6.49 18.66
N THR A 93 25.07 -6.80 19.30
CA THR A 93 24.07 -7.75 18.79
C THR A 93 23.01 -7.04 17.97
N PHE A 94 22.50 -5.92 18.48
CA PHE A 94 21.38 -5.21 17.86
C PHE A 94 21.72 -4.65 16.48
N VAL A 95 22.85 -3.96 16.35
CA VAL A 95 23.21 -3.24 15.12
C VAL A 95 23.35 -4.18 13.91
N PRO A 96 24.12 -5.28 13.96
CA PRO A 96 24.21 -6.17 12.81
C PRO A 96 22.85 -6.81 12.47
N LEU A 97 22.05 -7.21 13.47
CA LEU A 97 20.71 -7.76 13.23
C LEU A 97 19.79 -6.74 12.54
N PHE A 98 19.75 -5.51 13.06
CA PHE A 98 18.92 -4.44 12.51
C PHE A 98 19.30 -4.11 11.07
N LEU A 99 20.60 -3.91 10.78
CA LEU A 99 21.06 -3.57 9.43
C LEU A 99 20.79 -4.70 8.43
N ASN A 100 20.97 -5.96 8.85
CA ASN A 100 20.66 -7.12 8.02
C ASN A 100 19.17 -7.22 7.70
N LEU A 101 18.30 -6.98 8.68
CA LEU A 101 16.85 -7.01 8.50
C LEU A 101 16.37 -5.87 7.58
N VAL A 102 16.86 -4.65 7.78
CA VAL A 102 16.55 -3.52 6.88
C VAL A 102 16.97 -3.84 5.44
N ALA A 103 18.18 -4.37 5.25
CA ALA A 103 18.67 -4.76 3.92
C ALA A 103 17.86 -5.92 3.31
N SER A 104 17.35 -6.85 4.12
CA SER A 104 16.52 -7.97 3.67
C SER A 104 15.13 -7.49 3.23
N VAL A 105 14.46 -6.67 4.04
CA VAL A 105 13.13 -6.12 3.74
C VAL A 105 13.14 -5.28 2.45
N ARG A 106 14.19 -4.45 2.26
CA ARG A 106 14.33 -3.66 1.03
C ARG A 106 14.53 -4.53 -0.21
N ARG A 107 15.38 -5.56 -0.13
CA ARG A 107 15.61 -6.49 -1.23
C ARG A 107 14.34 -7.23 -1.62
N TYR A 108 13.59 -7.72 -0.64
CA TYR A 108 12.30 -8.37 -0.87
C TYR A 108 11.32 -7.43 -1.57
N ASN A 109 11.16 -6.19 -1.06
CA ASN A 109 10.25 -5.22 -1.67
C ASN A 109 10.66 -4.80 -3.09
N GLN A 110 11.96 -4.72 -3.39
CA GLN A 110 12.46 -4.46 -4.73
C GLN A 110 12.16 -5.61 -5.70
N PHE A 111 12.32 -6.86 -5.25
CA PHE A 111 12.00 -8.03 -6.05
C PHE A 111 10.50 -8.11 -6.36
N GLU A 112 9.64 -7.86 -5.37
CA GLU A 112 8.18 -7.81 -5.56
C GLU A 112 7.80 -6.68 -6.53
N ALA A 113 8.37 -5.48 -6.37
CA ALA A 113 8.10 -4.36 -7.26
C ALA A 113 8.54 -4.63 -8.71
N GLN A 114 9.69 -5.28 -8.91
CA GLN A 114 10.17 -5.68 -10.24
C GLN A 114 9.30 -6.78 -10.86
N SER A 115 8.83 -7.73 -10.05
CA SER A 115 7.92 -8.79 -10.48
C SER A 115 6.55 -8.22 -10.88
N ALA A 116 6.03 -7.27 -10.12
CA ALA A 116 4.80 -6.56 -10.46
C ALA A 116 4.96 -5.70 -11.73
N ALA A 117 6.10 -5.03 -11.90
CA ALA A 117 6.39 -4.24 -13.09
C ALA A 117 6.58 -5.09 -14.36
N SER A 118 7.04 -6.33 -14.23
CA SER A 118 7.16 -7.27 -15.36
C SER A 118 5.85 -7.99 -15.69
N MET A 119 4.89 -8.03 -14.76
CA MET A 119 3.52 -8.51 -14.97
C MET A 119 2.52 -7.41 -15.37
N ALA A 120 2.90 -6.14 -15.29
CA ALA A 120 2.09 -5.04 -15.78
C ALA A 120 2.02 -5.10 -17.32
N PRO A 121 0.84 -4.93 -17.96
CA PRO A 121 0.76 -4.81 -19.40
C PRO A 121 1.65 -3.63 -19.83
N ARG A 122 2.68 -3.91 -20.63
CA ARG A 122 3.49 -2.86 -21.25
C ARG A 122 2.58 -2.08 -22.20
N VAL A 123 2.02 -0.98 -21.72
CA VAL A 123 1.44 0.03 -22.59
C VAL A 123 2.63 0.73 -23.23
N ASP A 124 2.95 0.33 -24.46
CA ASP A 124 4.02 0.92 -25.25
C ASP A 124 3.69 2.41 -25.47
N PRO A 125 4.53 3.37 -25.04
CA PRO A 125 4.25 4.80 -25.18
C PRO A 125 4.04 5.27 -26.63
N LEU A 126 4.41 4.43 -27.61
CA LEU A 126 4.22 4.67 -29.04
C LEU A 126 2.86 4.18 -29.59
N GLN A 127 2.01 3.51 -28.80
CA GLN A 127 0.67 3.11 -29.23
C GLN A 127 -0.40 4.22 -29.12
N ALA A 128 -0.02 5.43 -28.73
CA ALA A 128 -0.92 6.59 -28.67
C ALA A 128 -1.20 7.23 -30.06
N VAL A 129 -0.66 6.69 -31.14
CA VAL A 129 -1.05 7.06 -32.50
C VAL A 129 -1.76 5.86 -33.12
N GLN A 130 -3.02 5.67 -32.76
CA GLN A 130 -3.93 4.90 -33.61
C GLN A 130 -3.93 5.59 -34.96
N THR A 131 -3.30 4.96 -35.95
CA THR A 131 -3.38 5.46 -37.31
C THR A 131 -4.85 5.33 -37.75
N PRO A 132 -5.41 6.27 -38.52
CA PRO A 132 -6.82 6.22 -38.94
C PRO A 132 -7.21 4.91 -39.66
N VAL A 133 -6.21 4.14 -40.11
CA VAL A 133 -6.34 2.84 -40.76
C VAL A 133 -6.72 1.72 -39.77
N ASP A 134 -6.25 1.80 -38.52
CA ASP A 134 -6.54 0.80 -37.48
C ASP A 134 -7.99 0.89 -36.98
N ASP A 135 -8.55 2.10 -36.92
CA ASP A 135 -9.98 2.30 -36.66
C ASP A 135 -10.83 1.76 -37.82
N MET A 136 -10.39 1.94 -39.06
CA MET A 136 -11.08 1.38 -40.23
C MET A 136 -11.12 -0.15 -40.23
N MET A 137 -10.06 -0.83 -39.75
CA MET A 137 -10.02 -2.29 -39.65
C MET A 137 -10.93 -2.87 -38.57
N ARG A 138 -11.39 -2.07 -37.60
CA ARG A 138 -12.25 -2.51 -36.49
C ARG A 138 -13.74 -2.31 -36.74
N HIS A 139 -14.12 -1.64 -37.81
CA HIS A 139 -15.51 -1.52 -38.23
C HIS A 139 -15.81 -2.59 -39.27
N ALA A 140 -16.72 -3.51 -38.93
CA ALA A 140 -17.29 -4.40 -39.93
C ALA A 140 -18.11 -3.57 -40.92
N TYR A 141 -17.81 -3.68 -42.21
CA TYR A 141 -18.66 -3.08 -43.25
C TYR A 141 -19.98 -3.84 -43.31
N VAL A 142 -21.08 -3.15 -43.04
CA VAL A 142 -22.44 -3.72 -43.16
C VAL A 142 -22.86 -3.61 -44.62
N ASP A 143 -22.99 -4.75 -45.31
CA ASP A 143 -23.52 -4.81 -46.67
C ASP A 143 -25.06 -4.69 -46.64
N PRO A 144 -25.66 -3.66 -47.27
CA PRO A 144 -27.11 -3.50 -47.30
C PRO A 144 -27.87 -4.63 -48.02
N ASN A 145 -27.20 -5.42 -48.87
CA ASN A 145 -27.78 -6.58 -49.54
C ASN A 145 -27.58 -7.89 -48.78
N ASP A 146 -26.87 -7.90 -47.66
CA ASP A 146 -26.69 -9.09 -46.83
C ASP A 146 -27.91 -9.29 -45.91
N PRO A 147 -28.71 -10.37 -46.09
CA PRO A 147 -29.90 -10.63 -45.28
C PRO A 147 -29.60 -11.10 -43.85
N THR A 148 -28.31 -11.20 -43.46
CA THR A 148 -27.89 -11.69 -42.15
C THR A 148 -28.20 -10.68 -41.05
N LYS A 149 -28.99 -11.11 -40.04
CA LYS A 149 -29.35 -10.28 -38.88
C LYS A 149 -28.53 -10.67 -37.65
N ILE A 150 -27.78 -9.73 -37.10
CA ILE A 150 -27.06 -9.90 -35.84
C ILE A 150 -28.00 -9.54 -34.68
N PHE A 151 -28.34 -10.51 -33.85
CA PHE A 151 -29.09 -10.27 -32.62
C PHE A 151 -28.10 -10.02 -31.48
N LEU A 152 -28.08 -8.79 -30.94
CA LEU A 152 -27.21 -8.39 -29.82
C LEU A 152 -27.57 -9.11 -28.51
N GLN A 153 -28.75 -9.70 -28.45
CA GLN A 153 -29.22 -10.51 -27.32
C GLN A 153 -30.06 -11.66 -27.87
N GLN A 154 -29.69 -12.89 -27.52
CA GLN A 154 -30.43 -14.08 -27.92
C GLN A 154 -31.85 -14.01 -27.32
N PRO A 155 -32.93 -14.21 -28.10
CA PRO A 155 -34.27 -14.25 -27.53
C PRO A 155 -34.31 -15.35 -26.48
N ALA A 156 -34.73 -15.01 -25.27
CA ALA A 156 -34.94 -16.00 -24.22
C ALA A 156 -35.96 -17.05 -24.74
N PRO A 157 -35.71 -18.35 -24.55
CA PRO A 157 -36.65 -19.37 -24.97
C PRO A 157 -37.99 -19.11 -24.29
N GLU A 158 -39.05 -19.04 -25.10
CA GLU A 158 -40.41 -18.80 -24.64
C GLU A 158 -40.75 -19.72 -23.46
N SER A 159 -41.01 -19.10 -22.31
CA SER A 159 -41.56 -19.80 -21.14
C SER A 159 -43.01 -20.17 -21.46
N GLN A 160 -43.21 -21.38 -21.97
CA GLN A 160 -44.53 -21.97 -22.01
C GLN A 160 -45.10 -22.08 -20.60
N LEU A 161 -46.33 -21.58 -20.46
CA LEU A 161 -47.28 -21.87 -19.37
C LEU A 161 -47.12 -21.09 -18.06
N ARG A 162 -47.80 -19.93 -18.00
CA ARG A 162 -48.75 -19.69 -16.91
C ARG A 162 -49.97 -18.94 -17.41
N ARG A 163 -50.97 -19.70 -17.86
CA ARG A 163 -52.38 -19.25 -17.90
C ARG A 163 -52.74 -18.76 -16.50
N ARG A 164 -52.87 -17.44 -16.31
CA ARG A 164 -53.75 -16.89 -15.27
C ARG A 164 -55.05 -16.48 -15.94
N ASN A 165 -56.01 -17.40 -15.89
CA ASN A 165 -57.42 -17.07 -16.10
C ASN A 165 -57.81 -16.03 -15.05
N TYR A 166 -58.14 -14.82 -15.49
CA TYR A 166 -58.96 -13.93 -14.67
C TYR A 166 -60.39 -14.47 -14.74
N HIS A 167 -60.77 -15.25 -13.72
CA HIS A 167 -62.17 -15.52 -13.45
C HIS A 167 -62.84 -14.22 -13.02
N GLY A 168 -63.81 -13.77 -13.82
CA GLY A 168 -64.78 -12.77 -13.39
C GLY A 168 -65.60 -13.30 -12.21
N ARG A 169 -65.92 -12.42 -11.27
CA ARG A 169 -67.00 -12.63 -10.32
C ARG A 169 -68.03 -11.53 -10.54
N ALA A 170 -69.22 -11.95 -10.95
CA ALA A 170 -70.39 -11.13 -11.18
C ALA A 170 -71.01 -10.61 -9.87
N ASP A 171 -71.53 -9.38 -9.97
CA ASP A 171 -72.78 -8.78 -9.49
C ASP A 171 -73.38 -9.10 -8.10
N ASN A 172 -73.82 -8.04 -7.42
CA ASN A 172 -75.18 -7.76 -6.90
C ASN A 172 -75.15 -6.42 -6.10
N ALA A 173 -75.79 -5.34 -6.56
CA ALA A 173 -77.21 -4.97 -6.39
C ALA A 173 -77.61 -4.56 -4.95
N TYR A 174 -77.69 -3.25 -4.68
CA TYR A 174 -78.93 -2.50 -4.35
C TYR A 174 -78.65 -0.99 -4.37
#